data_AF-A0AA42WB04-F1
#
_entry.id   AF-A0AA42WB04-F1
#
_cell.length_a   1.000
_cell.length_b   1.000
_cell.length_c   1.000
_cell.angle_alpha   90.00
_cell.angle_beta   90.00
_cell.angle_gamma   90.00
#
_symmetry.space_group_name_H-M   'P 1'
#
loop_
_entity.id
_entity.type
_entity.pdbx_description
1 polymer ?
#
loop_
_entity_poly.entity_id
_entity_poly.type
_entity_poly.pdbx_seq_one_letter_code
_entity_poly.pdbx_strand_id
1 'polypeptide(L)'
;MAEIQINKAQWDEVDADTRQKIVEGFRKVGALRADDKIVAAADVAPFTIDQKLATLQKPLGEGFFQLRDPFRDAACDIAAAGALAWCTANTAGVGYAACVAAAEAARNACKG
;
A
#
# COMPACT_ATOMS: atom_id res chain seq x y z
N MET A 1 -12.87 8.09 5.43
CA MET A 1 -11.77 7.84 6.38
C MET A 1 -11.56 6.36 6.50
N ALA A 2 -10.53 5.85 5.82
CA ALA A 2 -10.03 4.50 5.98
C ALA A 2 -8.77 4.51 6.86
N GLU A 3 -8.66 3.51 7.74
CA GLU A 3 -7.45 3.24 8.49
C GLU A 3 -6.64 2.17 7.77
N ILE A 4 -5.48 2.56 7.26
CA ILE A 4 -4.56 1.66 6.55
C ILE A 4 -3.60 1.09 7.58
N GLN A 5 -3.86 -0.15 7.97
CA GLN A 5 -3.11 -0.81 9.01
C GLN A 5 -1.83 -1.42 8.45
N ILE A 6 -0.71 -1.18 9.12
CA ILE A 6 0.58 -1.77 8.80
C ILE A 6 1.20 -2.35 10.06
N ASN A 7 2.08 -3.35 9.91
CA ASN A 7 2.77 -3.93 11.05
C ASN A 7 3.54 -2.87 11.86
N LYS A 8 3.25 -2.82 13.16
CA LYS A 8 3.82 -1.83 14.07
C LYS A 8 5.35 -1.86 14.14
N ALA A 9 5.96 -3.03 14.22
CA ALA A 9 7.42 -3.14 14.31
C ALA A 9 8.10 -2.57 13.05
N GLN A 10 7.58 -2.88 11.87
CA GLN A 10 8.10 -2.35 10.62
C GLN A 10 7.87 -0.85 10.47
N TRP A 11 6.71 -0.33 10.88
CA TRP A 11 6.48 1.11 10.87
C TRP A 11 7.40 1.84 11.85
N ASP A 12 7.59 1.25 13.03
CA ASP A 12 8.36 1.87 14.10
C ASP A 12 9.86 1.91 13.81
N GLU A 13 10.36 1.01 12.96
CA GLU A 13 11.74 1.02 12.46
C GLU A 13 12.01 2.10 11.38
N VAL A 14 10.96 2.67 10.77
CA VAL A 14 11.10 3.79 9.82
C VAL A 14 11.24 5.09 10.59
N ASP A 15 12.18 5.96 10.23
CA ASP A 15 12.29 7.28 10.86
C ASP A 15 11.10 8.20 10.51
N ALA A 16 10.84 9.21 11.35
CA ALA A 16 9.66 10.07 11.20
C ALA A 16 9.62 10.85 9.87
N ASP A 17 10.79 11.27 9.35
CA ASP A 17 10.89 11.99 8.08
C ASP A 17 10.53 11.08 6.90
N THR A 18 11.03 9.84 6.91
CA THR A 18 10.65 8.82 5.91
C THR A 18 9.16 8.46 6.00
N ARG A 19 8.59 8.31 7.21
CA ARG A 19 7.15 8.08 7.38
C ARG A 19 6.31 9.21 6.77
N GLN A 20 6.71 10.46 7.01
CA GLN A 20 6.02 11.62 6.45
C GLN A 20 6.11 11.62 4.91
N LYS A 21 7.30 11.36 4.36
CA LYS A 21 7.49 11.26 2.90
C LYS A 21 6.63 10.18 2.27
N ILE A 22 6.49 9.01 2.91
CA ILE A 22 5.60 7.93 2.46
C ILE A 22 4.15 8.42 2.38
N VAL A 23 3.64 9.04 3.45
CA VAL A 23 2.27 9.57 3.49
C VAL A 23 2.05 10.62 2.41
N GLU A 24 2.98 11.56 2.25
CA GLU A 24 2.89 12.61 1.22
C GLU A 24 2.98 12.04 -0.20
N GLY A 25 3.88 11.10 -0.44
CA GLY A 25 4.03 10.40 -1.71
C GLY A 25 2.74 9.70 -2.11
N PHE A 26 2.13 8.99 -1.17
CA PHE A 26 0.88 8.26 -1.39
C PHE A 26 -0.31 9.17 -1.67
N ARG A 27 -0.38 10.33 -1.01
CA ARG A 27 -1.37 11.36 -1.33
C ARG A 27 -1.16 11.93 -2.73
N LYS A 28 0.08 12.17 -3.13
CA LYS A 28 0.41 12.69 -4.48
C LYS A 28 0.03 11.73 -5.60
N VAL A 29 0.14 10.41 -5.37
CA VAL A 29 -0.25 9.39 -6.36
C VAL A 29 -1.71 8.95 -6.24
N GLY A 30 -2.49 9.55 -5.33
CA GLY A 30 -3.90 9.23 -5.13
C GLY A 30 -4.17 7.90 -4.40
N ALA A 31 -3.15 7.28 -3.81
CA ALA A 31 -3.28 6.04 -3.03
C ALA A 31 -3.84 6.29 -1.61
N LEU A 32 -3.71 7.52 -1.09
CA LEU A 32 -4.30 7.98 0.17
C LEU A 32 -5.18 9.19 -0.09
N ARG A 33 -6.40 9.21 0.47
CA ARG A 33 -7.20 10.44 0.54
C ARG A 33 -6.68 11.35 1.65
N ALA A 34 -7.16 12.60 1.67
CA ALA A 34 -6.72 13.59 2.66
C ALA A 34 -7.04 13.19 4.10
N ASP A 35 -8.16 12.49 4.30
CA ASP A 35 -8.67 12.01 5.58
C ASP A 35 -8.16 10.60 5.96
N ASP A 36 -7.55 9.87 5.05
CA ASP A 36 -7.02 8.53 5.33
C ASP A 36 -5.75 8.60 6.18
N LYS A 37 -5.56 7.58 7.02
CA LYS A 37 -4.43 7.49 7.96
C LYS A 37 -3.76 6.13 7.89
N ILE A 38 -2.43 6.15 7.89
CA ILE A 38 -1.62 4.95 8.13
C ILE A 38 -1.54 4.73 9.65
N VAL A 39 -1.96 3.56 10.12
CA VAL A 39 -1.99 3.20 11.54
C VAL A 39 -1.09 1.99 11.77
N ALA A 40 -0.20 2.08 12.75
CA ALA A 40 0.63 0.98 13.17
C ALA A 40 -0.15 0.02 14.08
N ALA A 41 -0.30 -1.22 13.63
CA ALA A 41 -1.07 -2.26 14.30
C ALA A 41 -0.17 -3.47 14.61
N ALA A 42 -0.25 -4.00 15.83
CA ALA A 42 0.62 -5.07 16.30
C ALA A 42 0.16 -6.48 15.86
N ASP A 43 -1.10 -6.60 15.48
CA ASP A 43 -1.78 -7.80 14.99
C ASP A 43 -1.65 -8.00 13.47
N VAL A 44 -1.15 -7.00 12.74
CA VAL A 44 -0.83 -7.13 11.31
C VAL A 44 0.50 -7.86 11.16
N ALA A 45 0.53 -8.96 10.39
CA ALA A 45 1.76 -9.70 10.11
C ALA A 45 2.80 -8.81 9.39
N PRO A 46 4.11 -8.96 9.69
CA PRO A 46 5.14 -8.21 9.00
C PRO A 46 5.15 -8.57 7.51
N PHE A 47 5.22 -7.54 6.67
CA PHE A 47 5.34 -7.68 5.23
C PHE A 47 6.73 -8.21 4.88
N THR A 48 6.81 -9.33 4.18
CA THR A 48 8.06 -9.88 3.67
C THR A 48 8.15 -9.66 2.17
N ILE A 49 9.36 -9.37 1.67
CA ILE A 49 9.59 -9.10 0.24
C ILE A 49 9.18 -10.29 -0.64
N ASP A 50 9.18 -11.51 -0.10
CA ASP A 50 8.73 -12.73 -0.80
C ASP A 50 7.22 -12.76 -1.08
N GLN A 51 6.41 -11.96 -0.35
CA GLN A 51 4.98 -11.80 -0.66
C GLN A 51 4.74 -11.02 -1.97
N LYS A 52 5.77 -10.44 -2.59
CA LYS A 52 5.66 -9.58 -3.79
C LYS A 52 5.12 -10.26 -5.05
N LEU A 53 5.27 -11.58 -5.22
CA LEU A 53 4.89 -12.21 -6.50
C LEU A 53 3.43 -12.68 -6.54
N ALA A 54 2.86 -13.11 -5.42
CA ALA A 54 1.53 -13.72 -5.43
C ALA A 54 0.40 -12.73 -5.81
N THR A 55 0.55 -11.45 -5.48
CA THR A 55 -0.51 -10.44 -5.68
C THR A 55 -0.41 -9.71 -7.02
N LEU A 56 0.77 -9.70 -7.66
CA LEU A 56 1.00 -9.15 -9.01
C LEU A 56 0.82 -10.22 -10.11
N GLN A 57 0.89 -11.51 -9.76
CA GLN A 57 0.69 -12.63 -10.70
C GLN A 57 -0.76 -13.11 -10.81
N LYS A 58 -1.75 -12.47 -10.15
CA LYS A 58 -3.14 -12.80 -10.46
C LYS A 58 -3.38 -12.50 -11.94
N PRO A 59 -3.70 -13.51 -12.78
CA PRO A 59 -3.97 -13.27 -14.18
C PRO A 59 -5.08 -12.23 -14.30
N LEU A 60 -4.90 -11.27 -15.20
CA LEU A 60 -5.92 -10.28 -15.60
C LEU A 60 -7.29 -10.91 -15.99
N GLY A 61 -7.39 -12.24 -16.06
CA GLY A 61 -8.59 -13.00 -16.41
C GLY A 61 -9.39 -13.61 -15.26
N GLU A 62 -8.86 -13.74 -14.03
CA GLU A 62 -9.59 -14.43 -12.94
C GLU A 62 -10.48 -13.50 -12.09
N GLY A 63 -10.33 -12.19 -12.23
CA GLY A 63 -11.10 -11.18 -11.49
C GLY A 63 -12.39 -10.70 -12.15
N PHE A 64 -12.67 -11.11 -13.40
CA PHE A 64 -13.75 -10.51 -14.20
C PHE A 64 -15.16 -10.72 -13.62
N PHE A 65 -15.33 -11.69 -12.72
CA PHE A 65 -16.63 -12.02 -12.10
C PHE A 65 -16.81 -11.48 -10.67
N GLN A 66 -15.83 -10.76 -10.10
CA GLN A 66 -15.95 -10.14 -8.76
C GLN A 66 -15.90 -8.59 -8.80
N LEU A 67 -16.06 -8.00 -9.98
CA LEU A 67 -16.02 -6.54 -10.17
C LEU A 67 -17.28 -5.92 -9.58
N ARG A 68 -17.20 -5.54 -8.31
CA ARG A 68 -18.22 -4.72 -7.64
C ARG A 68 -18.20 -3.27 -8.18
N ASP A 69 -17.11 -2.87 -8.86
CA ASP A 69 -17.05 -1.74 -9.78
C ASP A 69 -15.72 -1.76 -10.57
N PRO A 70 -15.68 -2.10 -11.87
CA PRO A 70 -14.43 -2.29 -12.62
C PRO A 70 -13.54 -1.05 -12.70
N PHE A 71 -14.15 0.13 -12.67
CA PHE A 71 -13.43 1.41 -12.69
C PHE A 71 -12.78 1.71 -11.34
N ARG A 72 -13.41 1.30 -10.23
CA ARG A 72 -12.86 1.46 -8.88
C ARG A 72 -11.64 0.57 -8.70
N ASP A 73 -11.75 -0.70 -9.09
CA ASP A 73 -10.63 -1.65 -8.96
C ASP A 73 -9.43 -1.22 -9.80
N ALA A 74 -9.67 -0.79 -11.05
CA ALA A 74 -8.61 -0.26 -11.91
C ALA A 74 -7.98 1.01 -11.35
N ALA A 75 -8.77 1.94 -10.80
CA ALA A 75 -8.25 3.15 -10.17
C ALA A 75 -7.41 2.84 -8.92
N CYS A 76 -7.86 1.89 -8.09
CA CYS A 76 -7.10 1.42 -6.92
C CYS A 76 -5.80 0.72 -7.34
N ASP A 77 -5.81 -0.06 -8.42
CA ASP A 77 -4.61 -0.73 -8.95
C ASP A 77 -3.61 0.27 -9.56
N ILE A 78 -4.08 1.32 -10.25
CA ILE A 78 -3.22 2.40 -10.76
C ILE A 78 -2.59 3.19 -9.60
N ALA A 79 -3.37 3.53 -8.58
CA ALA A 79 -2.88 4.23 -7.40
C ALA A 79 -1.86 3.37 -6.62
N ALA A 80 -2.11 2.07 -6.49
CA ALA A 80 -1.19 1.12 -5.88
C ALA A 80 0.12 1.00 -6.68
N ALA A 81 0.04 0.91 -8.02
CA ALA A 81 1.22 0.89 -8.87
C ALA A 81 2.05 2.18 -8.74
N GLY A 82 1.39 3.34 -8.67
CA GLY A 82 2.04 4.63 -8.39
C GLY A 82 2.72 4.66 -7.02
N ALA A 83 2.07 4.12 -6.00
CA ALA A 83 2.62 4.03 -4.65
C ALA A 83 3.84 3.10 -4.61
N LEU A 84 3.79 1.94 -5.27
CA LEU A 84 4.91 1.01 -5.39
C LEU A 84 6.08 1.62 -6.16
N ALA A 85 5.82 2.31 -7.27
CA ALA A 85 6.84 3.04 -8.03
C ALA A 85 7.51 4.12 -7.17
N TRP A 86 6.71 4.86 -6.40
CA TRP A 86 7.24 5.85 -5.46
C TRP A 86 8.10 5.19 -4.37
N CYS A 87 7.66 4.07 -3.79
CA CYS A 87 8.45 3.31 -2.82
C CYS A 87 9.79 2.88 -3.43
N THR A 88 9.80 2.33 -4.64
CA THR A 88 11.05 1.91 -5.30
C THR A 88 12.00 3.07 -5.59
N ALA A 89 11.47 4.26 -5.84
CA ALA A 89 12.29 5.43 -6.17
C ALA A 89 12.80 6.21 -4.95
N ASN A 90 12.11 6.15 -3.81
CA ASN A 90 12.35 7.05 -2.68
C ASN A 90 12.70 6.34 -1.37
N THR A 91 12.68 5.00 -1.32
CA THR A 91 12.94 4.23 -0.10
C THR A 91 13.86 3.04 -0.35
N ALA A 92 14.54 2.57 0.70
CA ALA A 92 15.41 1.39 0.66
C ALA A 92 15.32 0.60 1.98
N GLY A 93 15.75 -0.66 1.97
CA GLY A 93 15.80 -1.51 3.17
C GLY A 93 14.45 -1.66 3.88
N VAL A 94 14.42 -1.46 5.20
CA VAL A 94 13.19 -1.58 6.01
C VAL A 94 12.15 -0.52 5.62
N GLY A 95 12.58 0.69 5.28
CA GLY A 95 11.68 1.76 4.80
C GLY A 95 10.96 1.37 3.51
N TYR A 96 11.64 0.61 2.64
CA TYR A 96 11.01 0.05 1.45
C TYR A 96 9.97 -1.03 1.77
N ALA A 97 10.26 -1.94 2.70
CA ALA A 97 9.30 -2.96 3.12
C ALA A 97 8.04 -2.33 3.73
N ALA A 98 8.20 -1.33 4.62
CA ALA A 98 7.09 -0.61 5.22
C ALA A 98 6.27 0.19 4.18
N CYS A 99 6.95 0.84 3.22
CA CYS A 99 6.29 1.57 2.15
C CYS A 99 5.44 0.61 1.27
N VAL A 100 6.00 -0.52 0.85
CA VAL A 100 5.25 -1.51 0.06
C VAL A 100 4.07 -2.09 0.85
N ALA A 101 4.27 -2.38 2.15
CA ALA A 101 3.19 -2.85 3.03
C ALA A 101 2.02 -1.84 3.08
N ALA A 102 2.35 -0.55 3.24
CA ALA A 102 1.36 0.50 3.24
C ALA A 102 0.65 0.63 1.89
N ALA A 103 1.36 0.46 0.76
CA ALA A 103 0.77 0.53 -0.58
C ALA A 103 -0.26 -0.59 -0.81
N GLU A 104 0.06 -1.82 -0.42
CA GLU A 104 -0.85 -2.96 -0.52
C GLU A 104 -2.03 -2.86 0.45
N ALA A 105 -1.80 -2.38 1.68
CA ALA A 105 -2.88 -2.14 2.63
C ALA A 105 -3.84 -1.05 2.13
N ALA A 106 -3.31 0.03 1.52
CA ALA A 106 -4.11 1.08 0.87
C ALA A 106 -4.92 0.54 -0.32
N ARG A 107 -4.31 -0.31 -1.15
CA ARG A 107 -4.99 -0.99 -2.25
C ARG A 107 -6.16 -1.85 -1.77
N ASN A 108 -5.96 -2.65 -0.72
CA ASN A 108 -7.00 -3.51 -0.15
C ASN A 108 -8.14 -2.68 0.45
N ALA A 109 -7.82 -1.61 1.19
CA ALA A 109 -8.81 -0.68 1.72
C ALA A 109 -9.59 0.05 0.60
N CYS A 110 -8.94 0.36 -0.51
CA CYS A 110 -9.56 0.99 -1.67
C CYS A 110 -10.54 0.07 -2.40
N LYS A 111 -10.30 -1.26 -2.41
CA LYS A 111 -11.16 -2.26 -3.05
C LYS A 111 -12.30 -2.77 -2.16
N GLY A 112 -12.11 -2.79 -0.84
CA GLY A 112 -13.15 -3.16 0.15
C GLY A 112 -14.38 -2.26 0.12
#